data_AF-A0A7Z6XF36-F1
#
_entry.id   AF-A0A7Z6XF36-F1
#
_cell.length_a   1.000
_cell.length_b   1.000
_cell.length_c   1.000
_cell.angle_alpha   90.00
_cell.angle_beta   90.00
_cell.angle_gamma   90.00
#
_symmetry.space_group_name_H-M   'P 1'
#
loop_
_entity.id
_entity.type
_entity.pdbx_description
1 polymer ?
#
loop_
_entity_poly.entity_id
_entity_poly.type
_entity_poly.pdbx_seq_one_letter_code
_entity_poly.pdbx_strand_id
1 'polypeptide(L)'
;MITPIPDSARVLGQIARGEVRAGAEGAREIATRHEAAYGNAFTHHVPDGEARFTGYSQPIPLSGWHYLELAPDFYGHVFMQIGGWLPEGWPSEDTPGGTARMEYAHLHGRAVPRELNVQVETKGYGGPRRFMKIQWRKGGA
;
A
#
# COMPACT_ATOMS: atom_id res chain seq x y z
N MET A 1 -44.73 -20.07 -31.13
CA MET A 1 -43.97 -20.20 -29.86
C MET A 1 -42.66 -19.47 -30.03
N ILE A 2 -42.38 -18.44 -29.24
CA ILE A 2 -41.11 -17.70 -29.27
C ILE A 2 -40.21 -18.37 -28.23
N THR A 3 -39.14 -19.04 -28.67
CA THR A 3 -38.15 -19.59 -27.75
C THR A 3 -37.35 -18.42 -27.16
N PRO A 4 -37.28 -18.26 -25.82
CA PRO A 4 -36.47 -17.20 -25.22
C PRO A 4 -35.01 -17.40 -25.63
N ILE A 5 -34.39 -16.35 -26.16
CA ILE A 5 -32.98 -16.35 -26.50
C ILE A 5 -32.19 -16.40 -25.18
N PRO A 6 -31.27 -17.36 -24.99
CA PRO A 6 -30.44 -17.39 -23.79
C PRO A 6 -29.58 -16.11 -23.72
N ASP A 7 -29.39 -15.57 -22.52
CA ASP A 7 -28.70 -14.28 -22.31
C ASP A 7 -27.30 -14.24 -22.95
N SER A 8 -26.60 -15.37 -22.98
CA SER A 8 -25.32 -15.51 -23.66
C SER A 8 -25.41 -15.25 -25.17
N ALA A 9 -26.41 -15.79 -25.85
CA ALA A 9 -26.60 -15.57 -27.29
C ALA A 9 -26.98 -14.13 -27.60
N ARG A 10 -27.75 -13.48 -26.71
CA ARG A 10 -28.05 -12.05 -26.80
C ARG A 10 -26.77 -11.22 -26.69
N VAL A 11 -25.95 -11.45 -25.66
CA VAL A 11 -24.69 -10.73 -25.43
C VAL A 11 -23.70 -10.96 -26.56
N LEU A 12 -23.54 -12.19 -27.04
CA LEU A 12 -22.67 -12.49 -28.18
C LEU A 12 -23.14 -11.79 -29.46
N GLY A 13 -24.46 -11.71 -29.68
CA GLY A 13 -25.02 -10.93 -30.79
C GLY A 13 -24.75 -9.44 -30.67
N GLN A 14 -24.78 -8.87 -29.45
CA GLN A 14 -24.45 -7.46 -29.21
C GLN A 14 -22.97 -7.17 -29.44
N ILE A 15 -22.08 -8.09 -29.04
CA ILE A 15 -20.64 -8.00 -29.33
C ILE A 15 -20.41 -8.05 -30.85
N ALA A 16 -21.05 -8.99 -31.55
CA ALA A 16 -20.92 -9.11 -33.01
C ALA A 16 -21.43 -7.88 -33.78
N ARG A 17 -22.45 -7.19 -33.25
CA ARG A 17 -22.95 -5.93 -33.81
C ARG A 17 -22.16 -4.68 -33.36
N GLY A 18 -21.14 -4.84 -32.52
CA GLY A 18 -20.35 -3.73 -31.98
C GLY A 18 -21.06 -2.87 -30.94
N GLU A 19 -22.24 -3.30 -30.47
CA GLU A 19 -23.01 -2.62 -29.41
C GLU A 19 -22.32 -2.79 -28.03
N VAL A 20 -21.58 -3.89 -27.86
CA VAL A 20 -20.76 -4.17 -26.67
C VAL A 20 -19.30 -4.30 -27.09
N ARG A 21 -18.45 -3.41 -26.57
CA ARG A 21 -17.00 -3.50 -26.76
C ARG A 21 -16.43 -4.55 -25.81
N ALA A 22 -15.97 -5.66 -26.36
CA ALA A 22 -15.33 -6.74 -25.63
C ALA A 22 -13.95 -7.04 -26.23
N GLY A 23 -13.02 -7.54 -25.41
CA GLY A 23 -11.67 -7.90 -25.84
C GLY A 23 -10.62 -6.81 -25.61
N ALA A 24 -9.38 -7.13 -26.02
CA ALA A 24 -8.20 -6.35 -25.67
C ALA A 24 -8.23 -4.90 -26.20
N GLU A 25 -8.78 -4.67 -27.39
CA GLU A 25 -8.90 -3.33 -27.96
C GLU A 25 -9.91 -2.47 -27.20
N GLY A 26 -11.10 -3.02 -26.91
CA GLY A 26 -12.08 -2.34 -26.06
C GLY A 26 -11.52 -2.01 -24.67
N ALA A 27 -10.75 -2.93 -24.09
CA ALA A 27 -10.06 -2.69 -22.83
C ALA A 27 -9.02 -1.56 -22.93
N ARG A 28 -8.24 -1.50 -24.02
CA ARG A 28 -7.26 -0.42 -24.25
C ARG A 28 -7.93 0.94 -24.39
N GLU A 29 -9.03 1.03 -25.15
CA GLU A 29 -9.76 2.30 -25.30
C GLU A 29 -10.37 2.78 -23.99
N ILE A 30 -10.92 1.86 -23.19
CA ILE A 30 -11.42 2.17 -21.84
C ILE A 30 -10.28 2.66 -20.95
N ALA A 31 -9.11 2.01 -21.01
CA ALA A 31 -7.93 2.41 -20.26
C ALA A 31 -7.42 3.80 -20.68
N THR A 32 -7.34 4.09 -21.98
CA THR A 32 -6.98 5.42 -22.50
C THR A 32 -7.97 6.49 -22.05
N ARG A 33 -9.27 6.20 -22.07
CA ARG A 33 -10.28 7.14 -21.58
C ARG A 33 -10.16 7.36 -20.07
N HIS A 34 -9.86 6.32 -19.31
CA HIS A 34 -9.58 6.41 -17.87
C HIS A 34 -8.34 7.27 -17.61
N GLU A 35 -7.24 7.02 -18.30
CA GLU A 35 -6.01 7.81 -18.20
C GLU A 35 -6.27 9.28 -18.59
N ALA A 36 -7.04 9.55 -19.65
CA ALA A 36 -7.38 10.91 -20.03
C ALA A 36 -8.27 11.64 -19.00
N ALA A 37 -9.20 10.91 -18.36
CA ALA A 37 -10.16 11.50 -17.42
C ALA A 37 -9.60 11.65 -16.00
N TYR A 38 -8.82 10.68 -15.55
CA TYR A 38 -8.34 10.58 -14.17
C TYR A 38 -6.82 10.65 -14.06
N GLY A 39 -6.10 10.59 -15.18
CA GLY A 39 -4.63 10.50 -15.18
C GLY A 39 -4.14 9.41 -14.25
N ASN A 40 -3.11 9.77 -13.51
CA ASN A 40 -2.52 8.97 -12.47
C ASN A 40 -3.25 9.09 -11.11
N ALA A 41 -4.50 9.53 -11.03
CA ALA A 41 -5.19 9.73 -9.74
C ALA A 41 -5.29 8.45 -8.89
N PHE A 42 -5.33 7.28 -9.54
CA PHE A 42 -5.31 5.97 -8.86
C PHE A 42 -3.90 5.38 -8.71
N THR A 43 -2.89 5.99 -9.32
CA THR A 43 -1.49 5.57 -9.21
C THR A 43 -0.64 6.57 -8.43
N HIS A 44 -1.18 7.73 -8.07
CA HIS A 44 -0.58 8.62 -7.09
C HIS A 44 -0.61 7.92 -5.74
N HIS A 45 0.58 7.69 -5.18
CA HIS A 45 0.71 7.23 -3.83
C HIS A 45 0.29 8.35 -2.87
N VAL A 46 -0.99 8.35 -2.50
CA VAL A 46 -1.46 9.11 -1.35
C VAL A 46 -0.78 8.50 -0.12
N PRO A 47 -0.10 9.30 0.71
CA PRO A 47 0.41 8.81 1.98
C PRO A 47 -0.77 8.35 2.84
N ASP A 48 -0.77 7.07 3.24
CA ASP A 48 -1.77 6.51 4.15
C ASP A 48 -1.36 6.68 5.63
N GLY A 49 -0.23 7.34 5.85
CA GLY A 49 0.34 7.58 7.16
C GLY A 49 1.73 8.19 7.10
N GLU A 50 2.21 8.59 8.28
CA GLU A 50 3.55 9.16 8.48
C GLU A 50 4.15 8.64 9.79
N ALA A 51 5.47 8.49 9.80
CA ALA A 51 6.23 8.13 11.00
C ALA A 51 7.32 9.16 11.23
N ARG A 52 7.49 9.60 12.49
CA ARG A 52 8.54 10.52 12.88
C ARG A 52 9.49 9.86 13.85
N PHE A 53 10.78 10.10 13.63
CA PHE A 53 11.87 9.53 14.39
C PHE A 53 12.76 10.64 14.94
N THR A 54 13.24 10.46 16.15
CA THR A 54 14.18 11.41 16.75
C THR A 54 15.49 11.42 15.96
N GLY A 55 16.00 12.61 15.69
CA GLY A 55 17.22 12.82 14.90
C GLY A 55 16.98 12.94 13.39
N TYR A 56 15.73 12.79 12.91
CA TYR A 56 15.36 12.98 11.52
C TYR A 56 14.53 14.26 11.38
N SER A 57 14.87 15.08 10.38
CA SER A 57 14.34 16.44 10.22
C SER A 57 12.84 16.45 9.92
N GLN A 58 12.39 15.53 9.07
CA GLN A 58 11.04 15.46 8.54
C GLN A 58 10.32 14.16 8.91
N PRO A 59 8.98 14.19 9.11
CA PRO A 59 8.19 12.97 9.14
C PRO A 59 8.35 12.22 7.81
N ILE A 60 8.39 10.90 7.89
CA ILE A 60 8.52 10.02 6.74
C ILE A 60 7.11 9.58 6.34
N PRO A 61 6.56 10.06 5.21
CA PRO A 61 5.33 9.52 4.68
C PRO A 61 5.62 8.10 4.18
N LEU A 62 4.73 7.15 4.43
CA LEU A 62 4.76 5.88 3.71
C LEU A 62 3.41 5.67 3.02
N SER A 63 3.30 4.64 2.21
CA SER A 63 2.03 4.26 1.57
C SER A 63 1.84 2.75 1.58
N GLY A 64 0.60 2.28 1.43
CA GLY A 64 0.29 0.85 1.45
C GLY A 64 0.69 0.21 2.78
N TRP A 65 0.46 0.91 3.90
CA TRP A 65 0.92 0.45 5.19
C TRP A 65 0.12 -0.76 5.65
N HIS A 66 0.75 -1.62 6.45
CA HIS A 66 0.08 -2.62 7.25
C HIS A 66 0.49 -2.48 8.71
N TYR A 67 -0.45 -2.75 9.61
CA TYR A 67 -0.23 -2.84 11.05
C TYR A 67 -0.61 -4.23 11.51
N LEU A 68 0.38 -4.98 11.98
CA LEU A 68 0.26 -6.41 12.28
C LEU A 68 0.77 -6.70 13.69
N GLU A 69 0.08 -7.59 14.38
CA GLU A 69 0.62 -8.31 15.52
C GLU A 69 1.28 -9.58 14.99
N LEU A 70 2.58 -9.73 15.24
CA LEU A 70 3.31 -10.91 14.82
C LEU A 70 3.04 -12.07 15.77
N ALA A 71 3.20 -13.30 15.27
CA ALA A 71 3.21 -14.48 16.12
C ALA A 71 4.29 -14.35 17.21
N PRO A 72 4.05 -14.92 18.41
CA PRO A 72 5.06 -14.95 19.45
C PRO A 72 6.35 -15.60 18.94
N ASP A 73 7.49 -15.05 19.36
CA ASP A 73 8.78 -15.69 19.11
C ASP A 73 8.96 -16.96 19.96
N PHE A 74 10.13 -17.61 19.83
CA PHE A 74 10.48 -18.78 20.62
C PHE A 74 10.38 -18.57 22.14
N TYR A 75 10.53 -17.33 22.61
CA TYR A 75 10.44 -16.93 24.01
C TYR A 75 9.05 -16.41 24.42
N GLY A 76 8.05 -16.55 23.53
CA GLY A 76 6.68 -16.08 23.76
C GLY A 76 6.52 -14.57 23.68
N HIS A 77 7.52 -13.83 23.18
CA HIS A 77 7.42 -12.38 23.02
C HIS A 77 6.61 -12.04 21.77
N VAL A 78 5.56 -11.24 21.96
CA VAL A 78 4.74 -10.72 20.86
C VAL A 78 5.30 -9.38 20.41
N PHE A 79 5.33 -9.19 19.10
CA PHE A 79 5.81 -7.95 18.48
C PHE A 79 4.71 -7.31 17.65
N MET A 80 4.67 -5.98 17.67
CA MET A 80 3.88 -5.19 16.74
C MET A 80 4.78 -4.75 15.60
N GLN A 81 4.24 -4.76 14.38
CA GLN A 81 4.93 -4.35 13.18
C GLN A 81 4.08 -3.36 12.38
N ILE A 82 4.71 -2.26 11.98
CA ILE A 82 4.27 -1.43 10.88
C ILE A 82 5.16 -1.75 9.68
N GLY A 83 4.57 -1.90 8.50
CA GLY A 83 5.32 -1.93 7.26
C GLY A 83 4.69 -0.98 6.25
N GLY A 84 5.48 -0.26 5.46
CA GLY A 84 4.99 0.65 4.44
C GLY A 84 6.05 1.01 3.40
N TRP A 85 5.60 1.46 2.23
CA TRP A 85 6.49 1.85 1.13
C TRP A 85 6.93 3.31 1.26
N LEU A 86 8.24 3.53 1.22
CA LEU A 86 8.81 4.88 1.13
C LEU A 86 8.42 5.56 -0.20
N PRO A 87 8.41 6.90 -0.25
CA PRO A 87 8.30 7.62 -1.50
C PRO A 87 9.45 7.23 -2.44
N GLU A 88 9.17 7.26 -3.73
CA GLU A 88 10.21 7.07 -4.74
C GLU A 88 11.28 8.17 -4.58
N GLY A 89 12.55 7.78 -4.61
CA GLY A 89 13.67 8.71 -4.44
C GLY A 89 13.89 9.24 -3.00
N TRP A 90 13.18 8.73 -1.99
CA TRP A 90 13.41 9.15 -0.59
C TRP A 90 14.89 8.94 -0.20
N PRO A 91 15.59 9.94 0.37
CA PRO A 91 17.02 9.84 0.64
C PRO A 91 17.36 8.77 1.68
N SER A 92 18.50 8.09 1.52
CA SER A 92 18.89 7.02 2.46
C SER A 92 19.37 7.59 3.78
N GLU A 93 20.02 8.75 3.76
CA GLU A 93 20.45 9.53 4.92
C GLU A 93 19.28 9.99 5.80
N ASP A 94 18.11 10.21 5.19
CA ASP A 94 16.86 10.55 5.88
C ASP A 94 16.02 9.31 6.22
N THR A 95 16.60 8.10 6.10
CA THR A 95 15.91 6.85 6.40
C THR A 95 16.53 6.20 7.65
N PRO A 96 15.79 6.04 8.76
CA PRO A 96 16.27 5.32 9.92
C PRO A 96 16.53 3.84 9.60
N GLY A 97 17.56 3.30 10.25
CA GLY A 97 17.91 1.90 10.20
C GLY A 97 18.43 1.42 11.56
N GLY A 98 18.21 0.14 11.86
CA GLY A 98 18.60 -0.43 13.15
C GLY A 98 17.68 0.01 14.28
N THR A 99 18.24 0.17 15.47
CA THR A 99 17.49 0.67 16.63
C THR A 99 17.27 2.17 16.51
N ALA A 100 16.02 2.61 16.49
CA ALA A 100 15.64 4.03 16.42
C ALA A 100 14.61 4.40 17.49
N ARG A 101 14.55 5.69 17.82
CA ARG A 101 13.49 6.25 18.68
C ARG A 101 12.38 6.81 17.80
N MET A 102 11.22 6.17 17.81
CA MET A 102 10.03 6.65 17.11
C MET A 102 9.25 7.58 18.03
N GLU A 103 9.05 8.82 17.60
CA GLU A 103 8.25 9.83 18.31
C GLU A 103 6.77 9.52 18.17
N TYR A 104 6.32 9.31 16.93
CA TYR A 104 4.97 8.87 16.61
C TYR A 104 4.93 8.12 15.28
N ALA A 105 3.87 7.35 15.10
CA ALA A 105 3.38 6.96 13.79
C ALA A 105 1.88 7.25 13.73
N HIS A 106 1.45 7.97 12.71
CA HIS A 106 0.05 8.19 12.41
C HIS A 106 -0.35 7.26 11.27
N LEU A 107 -1.11 6.23 11.61
CA LEU A 107 -1.85 5.43 10.64
C LEU A 107 -3.31 5.86 10.70
N HIS A 108 -3.90 6.19 9.54
CA HIS A 108 -5.31 6.58 9.51
C HIS A 108 -6.19 5.52 10.20
N GLY A 109 -6.93 5.95 11.23
CA GLY A 109 -7.84 5.09 11.99
C GLY A 109 -7.20 4.15 13.02
N ARG A 110 -5.88 4.19 13.25
CA ARG A 110 -5.21 3.38 14.29
C ARG A 110 -4.33 4.21 15.22
N ALA A 111 -4.52 4.00 16.51
CA ALA A 111 -3.61 4.51 17.53
C ALA A 111 -2.36 3.62 17.60
N VAL A 112 -1.19 4.22 17.39
CA VAL A 112 0.12 3.60 17.65
C VAL A 112 0.70 4.22 18.91
N PRO A 113 1.32 3.44 19.81
CA PRO A 113 1.94 4.03 20.99
C PRO A 113 3.09 4.95 20.58
N ARG A 114 3.22 6.06 21.29
CA ARG A 114 4.20 7.11 21.02
C ARG A 114 5.48 6.88 21.82
N GLU A 115 6.56 7.52 21.38
CA GLU A 115 7.83 7.57 22.11
C GLU A 115 8.35 6.17 22.47
N LEU A 116 8.59 5.35 21.44
CA LEU A 116 9.03 3.96 21.59
C LEU A 116 10.42 3.76 20.98
N ASN A 117 11.18 2.84 21.57
CA ASN A 117 12.35 2.27 20.88
C ASN A 117 11.85 1.19 19.93
N VAL A 118 12.25 1.29 18.67
CA VAL A 118 11.79 0.40 17.60
C VAL A 118 13.00 -0.13 16.82
N GLN A 119 12.82 -1.28 16.19
CA GLN A 119 13.74 -1.80 15.20
C GLN A 119 13.23 -1.40 13.81
N VAL A 120 14.06 -0.72 13.02
CA VAL A 120 13.76 -0.30 11.66
C VAL A 120 14.63 -1.07 10.67
N GLU A 121 13.98 -1.63 9.65
CA GLU A 121 14.65 -2.27 8.51
C GLU A 121 14.07 -1.69 7.22
N THR A 122 14.93 -1.34 6.27
CA THR A 122 14.51 -0.88 4.95
C THR A 122 15.08 -1.81 3.88
N LYS A 123 14.21 -2.29 2.97
CA LYS A 123 14.58 -3.27 1.93
C LYS A 123 14.09 -2.83 0.55
N GLY A 124 14.98 -2.86 -0.43
CA GLY A 124 14.62 -2.72 -1.84
C GLY A 124 14.17 -4.07 -2.43
N TYR A 125 13.16 -4.05 -3.30
CA TYR A 125 12.63 -5.23 -3.99
C TYR A 125 12.87 -5.17 -5.51
N GLY A 126 13.99 -4.60 -5.94
CA GLY A 126 14.37 -4.46 -7.35
C GLY A 126 13.64 -3.35 -8.12
N GLY A 127 12.61 -2.74 -7.54
CA GLY A 127 11.98 -1.52 -8.05
C GLY A 127 12.60 -0.24 -7.48
N PRO A 128 12.13 0.94 -7.93
CA PRO A 128 12.66 2.24 -7.49
C PRO A 128 12.29 2.59 -6.04
N ARG A 129 11.43 1.78 -5.41
CA ARG A 129 10.90 2.00 -4.07
C ARG A 129 11.46 1.00 -3.08
N ARG A 130 11.58 1.47 -1.83
CA ARG A 130 12.06 0.70 -0.69
C ARG A 130 10.91 0.50 0.29
N PHE A 131 10.82 -0.70 0.84
CA PHE A 131 9.87 -1.03 1.89
C PHE A 131 10.52 -0.81 3.24
N MET A 132 9.87 -0.06 4.12
CA MET A 132 10.28 0.15 5.50
C MET A 132 9.44 -0.73 6.43
N LYS A 133 10.11 -1.42 7.34
CA LYS A 133 9.52 -2.22 8.42
C LYS A 133 9.95 -1.62 9.75
N ILE A 134 8.99 -1.35 10.62
CA ILE A 134 9.17 -0.78 11.96
C ILE A 134 8.55 -1.75 12.95
N GLN A 135 9.34 -2.27 13.89
CA GLN A 135 8.89 -3.30 14.83
C GLN A 135 9.20 -2.91 16.26
N TRP A 136 8.28 -3.20 17.18
CA TRP A 136 8.49 -3.06 18.62
C TRP A 136 7.85 -4.21 19.37
N ARG A 137 8.32 -4.47 20.58
CA ARG A 137 7.71 -5.46 21.45
C ARG A 137 6.35 -4.94 21.92
N LYS A 138 5.31 -5.75 21.79
CA LYS A 138 4.01 -5.46 22.40
C LYS A 138 4.22 -5.48 23.92
N GLY A 139 3.99 -4.34 24.57
CA GLY A 139 4.06 -4.27 26.03
C GLY A 139 3.13 -5.31 26.64
N GLY A 140 3.65 -6.13 27.55
CA GLY A 140 2.79 -6.92 28.42
C GLY A 140 1.98 -5.95 29.27
N ALA A 141 0.67 -6.17 29.35
CA ALA A 141 -0.20 -5.46 30.29
C ALA A 141 0.33 -5.59 31.72
#